data_AF-X1RRI9-F1
#
_entry.id   AF-X1RRI9-F1
#
_cell.length_a   1.000
_cell.length_b   1.000
_cell.length_c   1.000
_cell.angle_alpha   90.00
_cell.angle_beta   90.00
_cell.angle_gamma   90.00
#
_symmetry.space_group_name_H-M   'P 1'
#
loop_
_entity.id
_entity.type
_entity.pdbx_description
1 polymer ?
#
loop_
_entity_poly.entity_id
_entity_poly.type
_entity_poly.pdbx_seq_one_letter_code
_entity_poly.pdbx_strand_id
1 'polypeptide(L)'
;MTTAIEPAARADQNPIFRLEAFASGRYDVYSAINGLRAGALIGGNGQWCAEQGAKTLGYFETKDAAAMALIQARGFPSQTLFEQMRDFIEGPQRPLQHYQDDFYKHDRAYLDGWRNATDLLWFVTATATHLVPLDLDEITKREGNAVLEARDPAITGQPLHIHHLDVATGRMRPCTSNKAHSLINSLTQT
;
A
#
# COMPACT_ATOMS: atom_id res chain seq x y z
N MET A 1 -33.95 34.99 -17.53
CA MET A 1 -33.77 34.44 -16.17
C MET A 1 -33.02 33.13 -16.34
N THR A 2 -31.70 33.18 -16.22
CA THR A 2 -30.81 32.03 -16.46
C THR A 2 -30.29 31.58 -15.10
N THR A 3 -30.79 30.46 -14.61
CA THR A 3 -30.32 29.86 -13.36
C THR A 3 -28.95 29.25 -13.63
N ALA A 4 -27.89 29.92 -13.17
CA ALA A 4 -26.56 29.33 -13.12
C ALA A 4 -26.57 28.20 -12.09
N ILE A 5 -26.32 26.98 -12.53
CA ILE A 5 -26.00 25.86 -11.64
C ILE A 5 -24.54 26.11 -11.23
N GLU A 6 -24.33 26.51 -9.98
CA GLU A 6 -23.00 26.57 -9.38
C GLU A 6 -22.34 25.19 -9.49
N PRO A 7 -21.10 25.07 -9.96
CA PRO A 7 -20.38 23.82 -9.91
C PRO A 7 -20.15 23.47 -8.43
N ALA A 8 -20.67 22.32 -8.00
CA ALA A 8 -20.38 21.72 -6.71
C ALA A 8 -18.85 21.80 -6.47
N ALA A 9 -18.47 22.44 -5.37
CA ALA A 9 -17.09 22.63 -4.96
C ALA A 9 -16.32 21.31 -5.13
N ARG A 10 -15.23 21.35 -5.91
CA ARG A 10 -14.28 20.24 -6.00
C ARG A 10 -13.78 19.97 -4.58
N ALA A 11 -14.31 18.91 -3.95
CA ALA A 11 -13.84 18.46 -2.66
C ALA A 11 -12.36 18.13 -2.76
N ASP A 12 -11.58 18.66 -1.82
CA ASP A 12 -10.22 18.24 -1.50
C ASP A 12 -10.12 16.72 -1.54
N GLN A 13 -9.54 16.16 -2.60
CA GLN A 13 -9.25 14.73 -2.67
C GLN A 13 -7.91 14.51 -1.99
N ASN A 14 -7.93 14.18 -0.71
CA ASN A 14 -6.76 13.63 -0.05
C ASN A 14 -6.41 12.31 -0.77
N PRO A 15 -5.18 12.14 -1.30
CA PRO A 15 -4.82 10.96 -2.10
C PRO A 15 -4.87 9.65 -1.31
N ILE A 16 -4.94 9.73 0.03
CA ILE A 16 -4.93 8.57 0.93
C ILE A 16 -6.34 8.14 1.31
N PHE A 17 -7.28 9.09 1.50
CA PHE A 17 -8.64 8.80 1.94
C PHE A 17 -9.70 9.69 1.30
N ARG A 18 -10.89 9.12 1.16
CA ARG A 18 -12.11 9.81 0.72
C ARG A 18 -13.13 9.81 1.85
N LEU A 19 -13.79 10.94 2.03
CA LEU A 19 -14.85 11.10 3.02
C LEU A 19 -16.22 11.13 2.32
N GLU A 20 -17.17 10.34 2.81
CA GLU A 20 -18.58 10.43 2.39
C GLU A 20 -19.43 10.88 3.58
N ALA A 21 -20.06 12.05 3.47
CA ALA A 21 -20.93 12.56 4.53
C ALA A 21 -22.25 11.77 4.55
N PHE A 22 -22.65 11.27 5.71
CA PHE A 22 -23.97 10.63 5.89
C PHE A 22 -24.87 11.39 6.87
N ALA A 23 -24.31 12.31 7.65
CA ALA A 23 -25.05 13.29 8.44
C ALA A 23 -24.16 14.52 8.73
N SER A 24 -24.75 15.59 9.27
CA SER A 24 -23.98 16.76 9.70
C SER A 24 -22.92 16.36 10.74
N GLY A 25 -21.66 16.67 10.46
CA GLY A 25 -20.52 16.29 11.31
C GLY A 25 -20.20 14.80 11.32
N ARG A 26 -20.75 14.00 10.39
CA ARG A 26 -20.50 12.56 10.34
C ARG A 26 -20.12 12.08 8.95
N TYR A 27 -19.00 11.37 8.87
CA TYR A 27 -18.42 10.94 7.61
C TYR A 27 -18.02 9.47 7.70
N ASP A 28 -18.31 8.71 6.65
CA ASP A 28 -17.61 7.45 6.41
C ASP A 28 -16.27 7.74 5.78
N VAL A 29 -15.22 7.09 6.29
CA VAL A 29 -13.87 7.18 5.75
C VAL A 29 -13.62 5.96 4.90
N TYR A 30 -13.25 6.20 3.65
CA TYR A 30 -12.81 5.18 2.71
C TYR A 30 -11.34 5.43 2.40
N SER A 31 -10.55 4.38 2.22
CA SER A 31 -9.25 4.57 1.57
C SER A 31 -9.50 5.02 0.13
N ALA A 32 -8.85 6.11 -0.28
CA ALA A 32 -8.91 6.60 -1.65
C ALA A 32 -8.18 5.65 -2.62
N ILE A 33 -7.33 4.79 -2.07
CA ILE A 33 -6.50 3.85 -2.83
C ILE A 33 -7.30 2.59 -3.22
N ASN A 34 -8.04 1.98 -2.28
CA ASN A 34 -8.79 0.73 -2.53
C ASN A 34 -10.32 0.88 -2.49
N GLY A 35 -10.86 2.05 -2.12
CA GLY A 35 -12.29 2.31 -2.02
C GLY A 35 -13.00 1.61 -0.86
N LEU A 36 -12.27 0.92 0.02
CA LEU A 36 -12.86 0.19 1.13
C LEU A 36 -13.06 1.09 2.35
N ARG A 37 -14.16 0.88 3.08
CA ARG A 37 -14.51 1.63 4.30
C ARG A 37 -13.56 1.28 5.45
N ALA A 38 -12.88 2.28 6.01
CA ALA A 38 -11.99 2.18 7.16
C ALA A 38 -12.69 2.43 8.50
N GLY A 39 -13.74 3.26 8.51
CA GLY A 39 -14.59 3.50 9.68
C GLY A 39 -15.38 4.80 9.54
N ALA A 40 -15.75 5.40 10.67
CA ALA A 40 -16.53 6.63 10.71
C ALA A 40 -15.83 7.73 11.52
N LEU A 41 -16.02 8.97 11.07
CA LEU A 41 -15.71 10.18 11.81
C LEU A 41 -16.99 10.78 12.37
N ILE A 42 -16.95 11.21 13.62
CA ILE A 42 -18.04 11.93 14.27
C ILE A 42 -17.44 13.17 14.94
N GLY A 43 -17.89 14.36 14.56
CA GLY A 43 -17.35 15.58 15.15
C GLY A 43 -17.70 16.87 14.43
N GLY A 44 -17.07 17.94 14.91
CA GLY A 44 -17.26 19.31 14.44
C GLY A 44 -16.55 20.30 15.37
N ASN A 45 -16.31 21.53 14.92
CA ASN A 45 -15.68 22.59 15.72
C ASN A 45 -14.33 22.21 16.36
N GLY A 46 -13.45 21.54 15.62
CA GLY A 46 -12.08 21.24 16.07
C GLY A 46 -11.94 20.02 16.98
N GLN A 47 -12.98 19.19 17.10
CA GLN A 47 -12.90 17.88 17.76
C GLN A 47 -13.54 16.79 16.88
N TRP A 48 -12.74 15.79 16.53
CA TRP A 48 -13.12 14.70 15.65
C TRP A 48 -12.85 13.36 16.32
N CYS A 49 -13.91 12.57 16.52
CA CYS A 49 -13.84 11.20 17.01
C CYS A 49 -13.65 10.23 15.84
N ALA A 50 -12.71 9.31 15.94
CA ALA A 50 -12.51 8.22 14.98
C ALA A 50 -13.06 6.90 15.54
N GLU A 51 -13.99 6.28 14.82
CA GLU A 51 -14.64 5.03 15.22
C GLU A 51 -14.49 3.93 14.17
N GLN A 52 -14.08 2.74 14.61
CA GLN A 52 -14.01 1.54 13.80
C GLN A 52 -14.93 0.48 14.38
N GLY A 53 -16.13 0.35 13.81
CA GLY A 53 -17.18 -0.49 14.40
C GLY A 53 -17.62 0.06 15.75
N ALA A 54 -17.53 -0.74 16.81
CA ALA A 54 -17.86 -0.33 18.18
C ALA A 54 -16.67 0.28 18.95
N LYS A 55 -15.48 0.36 18.34
CA LYS A 55 -14.26 0.84 18.99
C LYS A 55 -13.98 2.30 18.63
N THR A 56 -13.82 3.15 19.65
CA THR A 56 -13.24 4.49 19.50
C THR A 56 -11.72 4.39 19.47
N LEU A 57 -11.10 4.89 18.40
CA LEU A 57 -9.64 4.93 18.26
C LEU A 57 -9.02 6.15 18.95
N GLY A 58 -9.79 7.23 19.07
CA GLY A 58 -9.36 8.46 19.76
C GLY A 58 -10.14 9.68 19.30
N TYR A 59 -9.71 10.82 19.84
CA TYR A 59 -10.19 12.14 19.49
C TYR A 59 -9.03 12.96 18.92
N PHE A 60 -9.29 13.73 17.88
CA PHE A 60 -8.29 14.43 17.09
C PHE A 60 -8.73 15.87 16.86
N GLU A 61 -7.77 16.78 16.78
CA GLU A 61 -8.03 18.21 16.55
C GLU A 61 -8.53 18.47 15.12
N THR A 62 -8.09 17.65 14.16
CA THR A 62 -8.44 17.79 12.75
C THR A 62 -9.13 16.54 12.20
N LYS A 63 -9.98 16.77 11.21
CA LYS A 63 -10.71 15.74 10.49
C LYS A 63 -9.75 14.76 9.79
N ASP A 64 -8.69 15.30 9.21
CA ASP A 64 -7.71 14.53 8.45
C ASP A 64 -6.86 13.64 9.35
N ALA A 65 -6.46 14.12 10.54
CA ALA A 65 -5.75 13.29 11.51
C ALA A 65 -6.61 12.10 11.98
N ALA A 66 -7.90 12.34 12.22
CA ALA A 66 -8.84 11.27 12.58
C ALA A 66 -9.03 10.26 11.43
N ALA A 67 -9.14 10.74 10.19
CA ALA A 67 -9.25 9.89 9.00
C ALA A 67 -8.01 9.01 8.82
N MET A 68 -6.82 9.60 8.96
CA MET A 68 -5.54 8.89 8.89
C MET A 68 -5.43 7.82 9.98
N ALA A 69 -5.88 8.10 11.21
CA ALA A 69 -5.90 7.12 12.27
C ALA A 69 -6.78 5.89 11.93
N LEU A 70 -7.92 6.09 11.24
CA LEU A 70 -8.77 4.99 10.78
C LEU A 70 -8.10 4.17 9.67
N ILE A 71 -7.44 4.85 8.72
CA ILE A 71 -6.69 4.19 7.65
C ILE A 71 -5.56 3.33 8.23
N GLN A 72 -4.83 3.87 9.21
CA GLN A 72 -3.75 3.15 9.88
C GLN A 72 -4.26 1.99 10.75
N ALA A 73 -5.33 2.22 11.53
CA ALA A 73 -5.88 1.21 12.45
C ALA A 73 -6.57 0.05 11.74
N ARG A 74 -7.05 0.26 10.51
CA ARG A 74 -7.49 -0.82 9.64
C ARG A 74 -6.40 -1.88 9.44
N GLY A 75 -5.14 -1.46 9.53
CA GLY A 75 -4.00 -2.32 9.36
C GLY A 75 -3.59 -2.43 7.90
N PHE A 76 -2.29 -2.61 7.73
CA PHE A 76 -1.65 -3.03 6.50
C PHE A 76 -2.00 -4.51 6.26
N PRO A 77 -2.45 -4.94 5.07
CA PRO A 77 -2.81 -6.33 4.81
C PRO A 77 -1.57 -7.22 4.63
N SER A 78 -0.55 -7.08 5.50
CA SER A 78 0.69 -7.89 5.46
C SER A 78 0.35 -9.35 5.50
N GLN A 79 -0.61 -9.77 6.33
CA GLN A 79 -1.00 -11.17 6.42
C GLN A 79 -1.48 -11.72 5.07
N THR A 80 -2.39 -11.00 4.41
CA THR A 80 -2.97 -11.42 3.13
C THR A 80 -1.94 -11.40 2.00
N LEU A 81 -1.05 -10.40 1.97
CA LEU A 81 0.05 -10.35 1.00
C LEU A 81 1.09 -11.44 1.27
N PHE A 82 1.44 -11.68 2.53
CA PHE A 82 2.38 -12.71 2.93
C PHE A 82 1.86 -14.11 2.58
N GLU A 83 0.57 -14.37 2.78
CA GLU A 83 -0.06 -15.64 2.36
C GLU A 83 0.03 -15.83 0.84
N GLN A 84 -0.22 -14.79 0.04
CA GLN A 84 -0.04 -14.86 -1.42
C GLN A 84 1.42 -15.11 -1.82
N MET A 85 2.37 -14.44 -1.15
CA MET A 85 3.81 -14.66 -1.37
C MET A 85 4.21 -16.08 -1.00
N ARG A 86 3.72 -16.60 0.14
CA ARG A 86 3.97 -17.96 0.59
C ARG A 86 3.42 -18.97 -0.42
N ASP A 87 2.17 -18.79 -0.86
CA ASP A 87 1.54 -19.69 -1.83
C ASP A 87 2.32 -19.74 -3.15
N PHE A 88 2.99 -18.63 -3.52
CA PHE A 88 3.92 -18.61 -4.65
C PHE A 88 5.23 -19.37 -4.38
N ILE A 89 5.87 -19.14 -3.22
CA ILE A 89 7.13 -19.81 -2.83
C ILE A 89 6.94 -21.32 -2.65
N GLU A 90 5.83 -21.73 -2.06
CA GLU A 90 5.50 -23.13 -1.76
C GLU A 90 4.78 -23.85 -2.91
N GLY A 91 4.35 -23.08 -3.92
CA GLY A 91 3.62 -23.56 -5.08
C GLY A 91 4.40 -24.59 -5.90
N PRO A 92 3.78 -25.18 -6.94
CA PRO A 92 4.32 -26.35 -7.64
C PRO A 92 5.71 -26.15 -8.26
N GLN A 93 6.06 -24.92 -8.61
CA GLN A 93 7.35 -24.58 -9.20
C GLN A 93 8.46 -24.43 -8.16
N ARG A 94 8.12 -24.25 -6.87
CA ARG A 94 9.03 -24.09 -5.72
C ARG A 94 10.32 -23.35 -6.07
N PRO A 95 10.23 -22.10 -6.55
CA PRO A 95 11.38 -21.40 -7.14
C PRO A 95 12.54 -21.19 -6.15
N LEU A 96 12.28 -21.28 -4.85
CA LEU A 96 13.21 -20.92 -3.78
C LEU A 96 13.17 -21.90 -2.59
N GLN A 97 13.23 -23.22 -2.87
CA GLN A 97 13.18 -24.24 -1.81
C GLN A 97 14.28 -24.07 -0.75
N HIS A 98 15.48 -23.63 -1.15
CA HIS A 98 16.62 -23.40 -0.24
C HIS A 98 16.49 -22.12 0.60
N TYR A 99 15.57 -21.21 0.28
CA TYR A 99 15.39 -19.92 0.94
C TYR A 99 14.12 -19.88 1.82
N GLN A 100 13.39 -20.99 1.97
CA GLN A 100 12.12 -20.99 2.71
C GLN A 100 12.25 -20.47 4.15
N ASP A 101 13.29 -20.89 4.88
CA ASP A 101 13.51 -20.43 6.26
C ASP A 101 13.72 -18.91 6.33
N ASP A 102 14.51 -18.37 5.39
CA ASP A 102 14.78 -16.93 5.29
C ASP A 102 13.54 -16.16 4.83
N PHE A 103 12.73 -16.71 3.93
CA PHE A 103 11.45 -16.12 3.54
C PHE A 103 10.53 -15.92 4.75
N TYR A 104 10.36 -16.94 5.59
CA TYR A 104 9.52 -16.84 6.78
C TYR A 104 10.03 -15.85 7.82
N LYS A 105 11.36 -15.71 7.93
CA LYS A 105 12.01 -14.85 8.91
C LYS A 105 12.13 -13.40 8.45
N HIS A 106 12.55 -13.18 7.22
CA HIS A 106 12.95 -11.89 6.70
C HIS A 106 11.84 -11.22 5.89
N ASP A 107 11.25 -11.89 4.91
CA ASP A 107 10.19 -11.27 4.08
C ASP A 107 8.98 -10.89 4.92
N ARG A 108 8.63 -11.69 5.94
CA ARG A 108 7.55 -11.33 6.86
C ARG A 108 7.87 -10.04 7.62
N ALA A 109 9.06 -9.96 8.20
CA ALA A 109 9.49 -8.81 8.98
C ALA A 109 9.61 -7.54 8.11
N TYR A 110 10.10 -7.67 6.87
CA TYR A 110 10.16 -6.57 5.92
C TYR A 110 8.77 -6.08 5.53
N LEU A 111 7.86 -6.99 5.22
CA LEU A 111 6.48 -6.65 4.85
C LEU A 111 5.78 -5.91 6.01
N ASP A 112 5.95 -6.35 7.25
CA ASP A 112 5.43 -5.65 8.44
C ASP A 112 6.15 -4.31 8.73
N GLY A 113 7.44 -4.21 8.38
CA GLY A 113 8.26 -2.99 8.51
C GLY A 113 7.82 -1.88 7.55
N TRP A 114 7.36 -2.25 6.35
CA TRP A 114 6.88 -1.32 5.32
C TRP A 114 5.37 -1.05 5.38
N ARG A 115 4.77 -1.12 6.58
CA ARG A 115 3.33 -0.92 6.80
C ARG A 115 2.77 0.43 6.31
N ASN A 116 3.64 1.41 6.07
CA ASN A 116 3.27 2.74 5.61
C ASN A 116 3.37 2.90 4.08
N ALA A 117 3.94 1.92 3.37
CA ALA A 117 4.04 1.95 1.92
C ALA A 117 2.68 1.70 1.27
N THR A 118 2.34 2.40 0.19
CA THR A 118 1.13 2.13 -0.62
C THR A 118 1.36 1.06 -1.67
N ASP A 119 2.59 0.92 -2.13
CA ASP A 119 2.96 0.03 -3.22
C ASP A 119 4.36 -0.56 -2.99
N LEU A 120 4.47 -1.87 -3.23
CA LEU A 120 5.73 -2.59 -3.15
C LEU A 120 5.97 -3.37 -4.44
N LEU A 121 7.23 -3.48 -4.86
CA LEU A 121 7.68 -4.51 -5.79
C LEU A 121 8.33 -5.64 -5.01
N TRP A 122 7.92 -6.86 -5.30
CA TRP A 122 8.57 -8.07 -4.81
C TRP A 122 9.25 -8.78 -5.96
N PHE A 123 10.57 -8.87 -5.88
CA PHE A 123 11.41 -9.55 -6.84
C PHE A 123 11.77 -10.92 -6.30
N VAL A 124 11.59 -11.95 -7.12
CA VAL A 124 12.02 -13.31 -6.83
C VAL A 124 13.18 -13.62 -7.77
N THR A 125 14.35 -13.87 -7.22
CA THR A 125 15.56 -14.23 -7.96
C THR A 125 15.81 -15.74 -7.87
N ALA A 126 16.92 -16.22 -8.43
CA ALA A 126 17.32 -17.61 -8.29
C ALA A 126 17.73 -17.99 -6.85
N THR A 127 18.14 -17.01 -6.03
CA THR A 127 18.75 -17.27 -4.72
C THR A 127 17.99 -16.67 -3.55
N ALA A 128 17.28 -15.57 -3.76
CA ALA A 128 16.62 -14.80 -2.70
C ALA A 128 15.42 -14.00 -3.23
N THR A 129 14.79 -13.26 -2.33
CA THR A 129 13.74 -12.29 -2.63
C THR A 129 14.18 -10.86 -2.27
N HIS A 130 13.60 -9.87 -2.93
CA HIS A 130 13.77 -8.46 -2.58
C HIS A 130 12.41 -7.76 -2.54
N LEU A 131 12.13 -7.03 -1.46
CA LEU A 131 10.91 -6.25 -1.30
C LEU A 131 11.27 -4.76 -1.30
N VAL A 132 10.77 -4.02 -2.29
CA VAL A 132 11.12 -2.61 -2.52
C VAL A 132 9.87 -1.74 -2.44
N PRO A 133 9.76 -0.82 -1.47
CA PRO A 133 8.67 0.17 -1.44
C PRO A 133 8.87 1.25 -2.49
N LEU A 134 7.80 1.64 -3.16
CA LEU A 134 7.87 2.54 -4.31
C LEU A 134 7.66 4.01 -3.95
N ASP A 135 7.04 4.29 -2.81
CA ASP A 135 6.47 5.58 -2.43
C ASP A 135 7.26 6.35 -1.36
N LEU A 136 8.40 5.82 -0.90
CA LEU A 136 9.07 6.33 0.31
C LEU A 136 10.19 7.33 0.05
N ASP A 137 11.13 7.07 -0.88
CA ASP A 137 12.20 8.03 -1.23
C ASP A 137 12.99 7.65 -2.50
N GLU A 138 13.96 8.48 -2.90
CA GLU A 138 14.88 8.22 -4.02
C GLU A 138 15.85 7.04 -3.78
N ILE A 139 16.09 6.65 -2.52
CA ILE A 139 16.97 5.52 -2.19
C ILE A 139 16.26 4.23 -2.57
N THR A 140 14.98 4.07 -2.20
CA THR A 140 14.21 2.86 -2.53
C THR A 140 13.97 2.72 -4.03
N LYS A 141 13.80 3.85 -4.75
CA LYS A 141 13.78 3.84 -6.22
C LYS A 141 15.09 3.34 -6.82
N ARG A 142 16.23 3.81 -6.29
CA ARG A 142 17.55 3.39 -6.73
C ARG A 142 17.78 1.90 -6.48
N GLU A 143 17.35 1.38 -5.33
CA GLU A 143 17.39 -0.05 -5.02
C GLU A 143 16.54 -0.87 -6.00
N GLY A 144 15.31 -0.43 -6.27
CA GLY A 144 14.43 -1.10 -7.25
C GLY A 144 15.02 -1.15 -8.65
N ASN A 145 15.60 -0.04 -9.12
CA ASN A 145 16.28 -0.01 -10.43
C ASN A 145 17.54 -0.89 -10.41
N ALA A 146 18.32 -0.91 -9.33
CA ALA A 146 19.50 -1.76 -9.22
C ALA A 146 19.15 -3.26 -9.30
N VAL A 147 18.04 -3.68 -8.67
CA VAL A 147 17.54 -5.07 -8.77
C VAL A 147 17.04 -5.40 -10.18
N LEU A 148 16.37 -4.45 -10.86
CA LEU A 148 15.93 -4.65 -12.25
C LEU A 148 17.08 -4.71 -13.26
N GLU A 149 18.11 -3.90 -13.04
CA GLU A 149 19.29 -3.78 -13.90
C GLU A 149 20.37 -4.81 -13.58
N ALA A 150 20.17 -5.63 -12.55
CA ALA A 150 21.04 -6.77 -12.21
C ALA A 150 21.20 -7.71 -13.43
N ARG A 151 22.35 -7.59 -14.10
CA ARG A 151 22.68 -8.39 -15.30
C ARG A 151 23.32 -9.74 -15.00
N ASP A 152 23.75 -9.96 -13.76
CA ASP A 152 24.43 -11.21 -13.38
C ASP A 152 23.53 -12.07 -12.47
N PRO A 153 22.98 -13.18 -13.00
CA PRO A 153 22.20 -14.15 -12.23
C PRO A 153 22.94 -14.75 -11.03
N ALA A 154 24.28 -14.75 -11.04
CA ALA A 154 25.11 -15.40 -10.04
C ALA A 154 25.52 -14.51 -8.86
N ILE A 155 25.35 -13.18 -8.96
CA ILE A 155 25.81 -12.23 -7.92
C ILE A 155 24.63 -11.51 -7.26
N THR A 156 23.69 -10.99 -8.05
CA THR A 156 22.50 -10.27 -7.56
C THR A 156 21.20 -10.92 -8.00
N GLY A 157 21.25 -11.80 -9.01
CA GLY A 157 20.09 -12.52 -9.52
C GLY A 157 19.20 -11.62 -10.37
N GLN A 158 19.22 -11.79 -11.70
CA GLN A 158 18.17 -11.21 -12.53
C GLN A 158 16.81 -11.70 -11.98
N PRO A 159 15.80 -10.82 -11.81
CA PRO A 159 14.50 -11.26 -11.33
C PRO A 159 13.93 -12.33 -12.26
N LEU A 160 13.67 -13.51 -11.71
CA LEU A 160 12.95 -14.60 -12.39
C LEU A 160 11.46 -14.27 -12.42
N HIS A 161 10.97 -13.70 -11.33
CA HIS A 161 9.60 -13.21 -11.21
C HIS A 161 9.58 -11.83 -10.58
N ILE A 162 8.65 -11.01 -11.04
CA ILE A 162 8.40 -9.68 -10.49
C ILE A 162 6.92 -9.63 -10.18
N HIS A 163 6.59 -9.23 -8.95
CA HIS A 163 5.23 -9.04 -8.52
C HIS A 163 5.04 -7.61 -8.00
N HIS A 164 3.95 -6.99 -8.40
CA HIS A 164 3.46 -5.76 -7.79
C HIS A 164 2.52 -6.14 -6.66
N LEU A 165 2.81 -5.63 -5.47
CA LEU A 165 2.03 -5.82 -4.27
C LEU A 165 1.31 -4.49 -4.01
N ASP A 166 0.04 -4.49 -4.34
CA ASP A 166 -0.88 -3.39 -4.04
C ASP A 166 -1.27 -3.52 -2.57
N VAL A 167 -0.60 -2.72 -1.74
CA VAL A 167 -0.79 -2.74 -0.28
C VAL A 167 -2.20 -2.36 0.07
N ALA A 168 -2.79 -1.40 -0.64
CA ALA A 168 -4.13 -0.99 -0.32
C ALA A 168 -5.12 -2.13 -0.53
N THR A 169 -5.09 -2.80 -1.67
CA THR A 169 -6.04 -3.89 -1.94
C THR A 169 -5.62 -5.23 -1.33
N GLY A 170 -4.40 -5.33 -0.80
CA GLY A 170 -3.80 -6.58 -0.34
C GLY A 170 -3.66 -7.59 -1.47
N ARG A 171 -3.41 -7.14 -2.71
CA ARG A 171 -3.33 -8.01 -3.90
C ARG A 171 -1.91 -8.08 -4.44
N MET A 172 -1.45 -9.29 -4.70
CA MET A 172 -0.22 -9.56 -5.44
C MET A 172 -0.55 -9.84 -6.90
N ARG A 173 0.13 -9.20 -7.84
CA ARG A 173 -0.06 -9.39 -9.29
C ARG A 173 1.28 -9.57 -9.99
N PRO A 174 1.40 -10.49 -10.95
CA PRO A 174 2.58 -10.56 -11.81
C PRO A 174 2.82 -9.22 -12.52
N CYS A 175 4.08 -8.83 -12.62
CA CYS A 175 4.54 -7.58 -13.22
C CYS A 175 5.65 -7.88 -14.23
N THR A 176 5.68 -7.14 -15.34
CA THR A 176 6.80 -7.21 -16.29
C THR A 176 7.90 -6.24 -15.88
N SER A 177 9.13 -6.44 -16.36
CA SER A 177 10.25 -5.52 -16.10
C SER A 177 9.95 -4.09 -16.57
N ASN A 178 9.32 -3.93 -17.75
CA ASN A 178 8.92 -2.60 -18.26
C ASN A 178 7.89 -1.93 -17.36
N LYS A 179 6.92 -2.69 -16.85
CA LYS A 179 5.90 -2.16 -15.95
C LYS A 179 6.53 -1.82 -14.59
N ALA A 180 7.46 -2.61 -14.09
CA ALA A 180 8.20 -2.35 -12.86
C ALA A 180 9.04 -1.06 -12.95
N HIS A 181 9.79 -0.87 -14.04
CA HIS A 181 10.50 0.40 -14.30
C HIS A 181 9.54 1.58 -14.37
N SER A 182 8.37 1.40 -14.99
CA SER A 182 7.36 2.46 -15.06
C SER A 182 6.83 2.81 -13.67
N LEU A 183 6.56 1.80 -12.82
CA LEU A 183 6.07 2.01 -11.46
C LEU A 183 7.09 2.77 -10.60
N ILE A 184 8.36 2.34 -10.61
CA ILE A 184 9.45 3.00 -9.87
C ILE A 184 9.60 4.48 -10.27
N ASN A 185 9.52 4.78 -11.57
CA ASN A 185 9.76 6.14 -12.09
C ASN A 185 8.49 7.01 -12.12
N SER A 186 7.30 6.44 -11.97
CA SER A 186 6.02 7.16 -12.03
C SER A 186 5.74 8.02 -10.78
N LEU A 187 6.42 7.76 -9.66
CA LEU A 187 6.23 8.47 -8.38
C LEU A 187 7.13 9.71 -8.25
N THR A 188 7.38 10.40 -9.36
CA THR A 188 8.28 11.57 -9.42
C THR A 188 7.54 12.87 -9.75
N GLN A 189 6.20 12.87 -9.64
CA GLN A 189 5.36 14.04 -9.90
C GLN A 189 4.32 14.23 -8.80
N THR A 190 4.77 14.73 -7.64
CA THR A 190 3.92 15.44 -6.67
C THR A 190 4.71 16.59 -6.09
#